data_AF-A0A2I9ECV2-F1
#
_entry.id   AF-A0A2I9ECV2-F1
#
_cell.length_a   1.000
_cell.length_b   1.000
_cell.length_c   1.000
_cell.angle_alpha   90.00
_cell.angle_beta   90.00
_cell.angle_gamma   90.00
#
_symmetry.space_group_name_H-M   'P 1'
#
loop_
_entity.id
_entity.type
_entity.pdbx_description
1 polymer ?
#
loop_
_entity_poly.entity_id
_entity_poly.type
_entity_poly.pdbx_seq_one_letter_code
_entity_poly.pdbx_strand_id
1 'polypeptide(L)'
;MRTANSNDLKSSNGDKVKYNENLELLKAYVRQSPYIPKLEQPTVSVQFGVPYSPMVFREEYSSRIKRFLYNNTSTAAYVSKITSIPQKYICQVKALLEDKGDLKVVGFGRCPATGSANVQFLSTNPEIWDDPDLVSRNELKMR
;
A
#
# COMPACT_ATOMS: atom_id res chain seq x y z
N MET A 1 59.17 11.84 -3.24
CA MET A 1 58.17 10.77 -3.08
C MET A 1 57.02 11.33 -2.25
N ARG A 2 55.82 11.43 -2.82
CA ARG A 2 54.62 11.95 -2.12
C ARG A 2 53.97 10.79 -1.36
N THR A 3 53.87 10.90 -0.05
CA THR A 3 53.06 10.02 0.80
C THR A 3 51.58 10.33 0.56
N ALA A 4 50.83 9.33 0.10
CA ALA A 4 49.38 9.42 -0.04
C ALA A 4 48.74 9.49 1.35
N ASN A 5 47.98 10.57 1.59
CA ASN A 5 47.18 10.74 2.78
C ASN A 5 46.01 9.75 2.74
N SER A 6 46.03 8.79 3.67
CA SER A 6 44.91 7.89 3.93
C SER A 6 43.86 8.65 4.74
N ASN A 7 42.83 9.19 4.07
CA ASN A 7 41.68 9.73 4.77
C ASN A 7 40.70 8.58 5.10
N ASP A 8 40.79 8.13 6.34
CA ASP A 8 39.85 7.24 7.02
C ASP A 8 38.40 7.72 6.86
N LEU A 9 37.59 6.92 6.14
CA LEU A 9 36.13 7.02 6.14
C LEU A 9 35.58 6.40 7.45
N LYS A 10 35.70 7.14 8.56
CA LYS A 10 34.90 6.87 9.76
C LYS A 10 33.46 7.32 9.51
N SER A 11 32.66 6.49 8.85
CA SER A 11 31.20 6.67 8.82
C SER A 11 30.68 6.54 10.25
N SER A 12 30.24 7.66 10.81
CA SER A 12 29.99 7.80 12.24
C SER A 12 28.65 7.16 12.61
N ASN A 13 28.57 6.58 13.82
CA ASN A 13 27.33 5.98 14.34
C ASN A 13 26.17 7.02 14.39
N GLY A 14 26.49 8.31 14.48
CA GLY A 14 25.51 9.41 14.47
C GLY A 14 24.77 9.60 13.15
N ASP A 15 25.44 9.36 12.01
CA ASP A 15 24.81 9.50 10.69
C ASP A 15 23.75 8.42 10.46
N LYS A 16 23.99 7.20 10.97
CA LYS A 16 23.03 6.09 10.92
C LYS A 16 21.81 6.34 11.81
N VAL A 17 22.01 6.88 13.01
CA VAL A 17 20.92 7.21 13.93
C VAL A 17 20.00 8.27 13.31
N LYS A 18 20.58 9.36 12.81
CA LYS A 18 19.82 10.44 12.16
C LYS A 18 19.07 9.97 10.91
N TYR A 19 19.68 9.10 10.11
CA TYR A 19 19.00 8.48 8.97
C TYR A 19 17.77 7.68 9.39
N ASN A 20 17.89 6.85 10.43
CA ASN A 20 16.78 6.02 10.92
C ASN A 20 15.63 6.88 11.47
N GLU A 21 15.94 7.93 12.23
CA GLU A 21 14.94 8.89 12.73
C GLU A 21 14.17 9.55 11.59
N ASN A 22 14.91 10.06 10.59
CA ASN A 22 14.31 10.70 9.41
C ASN A 22 13.46 9.71 8.58
N LEU A 23 13.89 8.46 8.48
CA LEU A 23 13.13 7.40 7.80
C LEU A 23 11.81 7.11 8.52
N GLU A 24 11.80 7.09 9.86
CA GLU A 24 10.58 6.92 10.64
C GLU A 24 9.64 8.12 10.51
N LEU A 25 10.17 9.35 10.44
CA LEU A 25 9.36 10.54 10.14
C LEU A 25 8.71 10.45 8.75
N LEU A 26 9.46 10.01 7.73
CA LEU A 26 8.90 9.77 6.40
C LEU A 26 7.79 8.72 6.44
N LYS A 27 8.02 7.56 7.10
CA LYS A 27 7.00 6.51 7.23
C LYS A 27 5.74 7.03 7.92
N ALA A 28 5.89 7.80 9.00
CA ALA A 28 4.78 8.41 9.73
C ALA A 28 3.99 9.38 8.85
N TYR A 29 4.68 10.23 8.08
CA TYR A 29 4.06 11.13 7.11
C TYR A 29 3.27 10.37 6.06
N VAL A 30 3.91 9.42 5.36
CA VAL A 30 3.25 8.62 4.31
C VAL A 30 2.02 7.89 4.88
N ARG A 31 2.07 7.40 6.12
CA ARG A 31 0.96 6.74 6.81
C ARG A 31 -0.24 7.65 7.09
N GLN A 32 -0.04 8.95 7.25
CA GLN A 32 -1.13 9.90 7.52
C GLN A 32 -1.61 10.60 6.24
N SER A 33 -0.77 10.69 5.22
CA SER A 33 -1.12 11.33 3.95
C SER A 33 -2.09 10.50 3.10
N PRO A 34 -2.92 11.14 2.27
CA PRO A 34 -3.52 10.49 1.09
C PRO A 34 -2.47 9.86 0.18
N TYR A 35 -2.90 9.14 -0.84
CA TYR A 35 -1.96 8.58 -1.83
C TYR A 35 -1.08 9.67 -2.46
N ILE A 36 0.24 9.54 -2.29
CA ILE A 36 1.25 10.43 -2.88
C ILE A 36 1.59 9.90 -4.29
N PRO A 37 1.35 10.69 -5.35
CA PRO A 37 1.67 10.31 -6.72
C PRO A 37 3.13 9.89 -6.90
N LYS A 38 3.38 8.89 -7.75
CA LYS A 38 4.71 8.29 -7.95
C LYS A 38 5.80 9.32 -8.31
N LEU A 39 5.45 10.39 -9.03
CA LEU A 39 6.37 11.45 -9.42
C LEU A 39 6.76 12.38 -8.26
N GLU A 40 5.95 12.45 -7.21
CA GLU A 40 6.17 13.31 -6.04
C GLU A 40 6.94 12.59 -4.91
N GLN A 41 6.91 11.25 -4.89
CA GLN A 41 7.54 10.43 -3.85
C GLN A 41 9.05 10.72 -3.65
N PRO A 42 9.86 10.95 -4.71
CA PRO A 42 11.26 11.34 -4.53
C PRO A 42 11.40 12.68 -3.81
N THR A 43 10.61 13.69 -4.19
CA THR A 43 10.60 15.01 -3.57
C THR A 43 10.21 14.94 -2.09
N VAL A 44 9.17 14.16 -1.78
CA VAL A 44 8.75 13.92 -0.39
C VAL A 44 9.90 13.29 0.40
N SER A 45 10.59 12.28 -0.13
CA SER A 45 11.71 11.64 0.57
C SER A 45 12.84 12.63 0.91
N VAL A 46 13.18 13.51 -0.05
CA VAL A 46 14.20 14.55 0.12
C VAL A 46 13.81 15.56 1.20
N GLN A 47 12.52 15.89 1.35
CA GLN A 47 12.05 16.80 2.41
C GLN A 47 12.35 16.28 3.83
N PHE A 48 12.38 14.96 4.01
CA PHE A 48 12.77 14.33 5.27
C PHE A 48 14.28 14.07 5.37
N GLY A 49 15.08 14.51 4.38
CA GLY A 49 16.53 14.28 4.38
C GLY A 49 16.93 12.82 4.21
N VAL A 50 16.08 12.02 3.52
CA VAL A 50 16.41 10.63 3.17
C VAL A 50 16.43 10.44 1.64
N PRO A 51 17.27 9.53 1.11
CA PRO A 51 17.20 9.11 -0.28
C PRO A 51 15.83 8.50 -0.58
N TYR A 52 15.39 8.62 -1.84
CA TYR A 52 14.14 8.02 -2.28
C TYR A 52 14.12 6.50 -2.06
N SER A 53 13.20 6.05 -1.21
CA SER A 53 12.96 4.64 -0.94
C SER A 53 11.57 4.24 -1.43
N PRO A 54 11.45 3.59 -2.60
CA PRO A 54 10.15 3.15 -3.13
C PRO A 54 9.46 2.12 -2.23
N MET A 55 10.21 1.40 -1.39
CA MET A 55 9.66 0.40 -0.48
C MET A 55 8.74 1.03 0.57
N VAL A 56 9.11 2.18 1.13
CA VAL A 56 8.30 2.88 2.15
C VAL A 56 6.87 3.13 1.64
N PHE A 57 6.75 3.66 0.43
CA PHE A 57 5.46 3.96 -0.19
C PHE A 57 4.72 2.67 -0.56
N ARG A 58 5.40 1.70 -1.17
CA ARG A 58 4.78 0.44 -1.61
C ARG A 58 4.24 -0.37 -0.43
N GLU A 59 5.00 -0.49 0.64
CA GLU A 59 4.62 -1.23 1.84
C GLU A 59 3.42 -0.59 2.54
N GLU A 60 3.41 0.74 2.71
CA GLU A 60 2.29 1.44 3.32
C GLU A 60 1.01 1.31 2.47
N TYR A 61 1.08 1.55 1.16
CA TYR A 61 -0.12 1.44 0.30
C TYR A 61 -0.63 0.01 0.16
N SER A 62 0.26 -0.98 0.06
CA SER A 62 -0.15 -2.39 0.07
C SER A 62 -0.79 -2.77 1.40
N SER A 63 -0.26 -2.29 2.52
CA SER A 63 -0.82 -2.50 3.87
C SER A 63 -2.19 -1.86 4.03
N ARG A 64 -2.40 -0.65 3.49
CA ARG A 64 -3.73 0.00 3.48
C ARG A 64 -4.75 -0.80 2.69
N ILE A 65 -4.39 -1.28 1.50
CA ILE A 65 -5.26 -2.12 0.67
C ILE A 65 -5.58 -3.43 1.41
N LYS A 66 -4.57 -4.13 1.93
CA LYS A 66 -4.75 -5.40 2.65
C LYS A 66 -5.65 -5.22 3.87
N ARG A 67 -5.42 -4.19 4.69
CA ARG A 67 -6.24 -3.89 5.87
C ARG A 67 -7.67 -3.48 5.50
N PHE A 68 -7.86 -2.68 4.45
CA PHE A 68 -9.19 -2.33 3.99
C PHE A 68 -9.98 -3.57 3.56
N LEU A 69 -9.36 -4.45 2.77
CA LEU A 69 -9.96 -5.69 2.27
C LEU A 69 -10.17 -6.76 3.36
N TYR A 70 -9.46 -6.66 4.47
CA TYR A 70 -9.64 -7.54 5.62
C TYR A 70 -10.95 -7.18 6.35
N ASN A 71 -11.17 -5.88 6.53
CA ASN A 71 -12.35 -5.35 7.21
C ASN A 71 -13.57 -5.27 6.29
N ASN A 72 -13.36 -5.20 4.97
CA ASN A 72 -14.41 -4.99 3.99
C ASN A 72 -14.17 -5.87 2.76
N THR A 73 -15.06 -6.82 2.52
CA THR A 73 -15.10 -7.51 1.22
C THR A 73 -15.58 -6.53 0.16
N SER A 74 -14.74 -6.19 -0.82
CA SER A 74 -15.04 -5.09 -1.74
C SER A 74 -14.38 -5.24 -3.11
N THR A 75 -14.71 -4.35 -4.03
CA THR A 75 -14.20 -4.36 -5.41
C THR A 75 -12.99 -3.43 -5.53
N ALA A 76 -12.06 -3.71 -6.45
CA ALA A 76 -10.89 -2.86 -6.66
C ALA A 76 -11.25 -1.39 -6.96
N ALA A 77 -12.34 -1.15 -7.69
CA ALA A 77 -12.83 0.19 -7.99
C ALA A 77 -13.34 0.92 -6.73
N TYR A 78 -14.04 0.21 -5.83
CA TYR A 78 -14.49 0.81 -4.57
C TYR A 78 -13.33 1.07 -3.62
N VAL A 79 -12.36 0.14 -3.51
CA VAL A 79 -11.11 0.38 -2.75
C VAL A 79 -10.39 1.63 -3.27
N SER A 80 -10.34 1.81 -4.59
CA SER A 80 -9.73 2.99 -5.21
C SER A 80 -10.44 4.29 -4.82
N LYS A 81 -11.78 4.27 -4.87
CA LYS A 81 -12.62 5.40 -4.46
C LYS A 81 -12.38 5.80 -3.01
N ILE A 82 -12.32 4.83 -2.08
CA ILE A 82 -12.20 5.10 -0.65
C ILE A 82 -10.77 5.47 -0.22
N THR A 83 -9.76 4.78 -0.76
CA THR A 83 -8.36 4.98 -0.34
C THR A 83 -7.65 6.06 -1.15
N SER A 84 -8.27 6.54 -2.23
CA SER A 84 -7.65 7.41 -3.25
C SER A 84 -6.41 6.81 -3.92
N ILE A 85 -6.14 5.51 -3.71
CA ILE A 85 -5.05 4.79 -4.37
C ILE A 85 -5.50 4.45 -5.80
N PRO A 86 -4.66 4.69 -6.82
CA PRO A 86 -5.05 4.43 -8.21
C PRO A 86 -5.45 2.98 -8.44
N GLN A 87 -6.55 2.77 -9.16
CA GLN A 87 -7.07 1.43 -9.45
C GLN A 87 -6.03 0.51 -10.11
N LYS A 88 -5.20 1.04 -11.02
CA LYS A 88 -4.10 0.29 -11.64
C LYS A 88 -3.14 -0.29 -10.60
N TYR A 89 -2.81 0.47 -9.56
CA TYR A 89 -1.94 0.01 -8.48
C TYR A 89 -2.64 -1.02 -7.60
N ILE A 90 -3.92 -0.84 -7.29
CA ILE A 90 -4.72 -1.83 -6.55
C ILE A 90 -4.76 -3.16 -7.30
N CYS A 91 -4.94 -3.16 -8.62
CA CYS A 91 -4.91 -4.39 -9.42
C CYS A 91 -3.54 -5.10 -9.37
N GLN A 92 -2.43 -4.34 -9.31
CA GLN A 92 -1.10 -4.92 -9.14
C GLN A 92 -0.94 -5.55 -7.75
N VAL A 93 -1.37 -4.85 -6.70
CA VAL A 93 -1.35 -5.38 -5.32
C VAL A 93 -2.25 -6.61 -5.19
N LYS A 94 -3.43 -6.60 -5.81
CA LYS A 94 -4.33 -7.75 -5.89
C LYS A 94 -3.60 -8.98 -6.43
N ALA A 95 -2.98 -8.87 -7.62
CA ALA A 95 -2.25 -9.99 -8.22
C ALA A 95 -1.13 -10.51 -7.31
N LEU A 96 -0.38 -9.61 -6.66
CA LEU A 96 0.69 -9.97 -5.72
C LEU A 96 0.17 -10.66 -4.45
N LEU A 97 -1.01 -10.28 -3.94
CA LEU A 97 -1.60 -10.90 -2.76
C LEU A 97 -2.26 -12.24 -3.10
N GLU A 98 -2.89 -12.35 -4.27
CA GLU A 98 -3.45 -13.62 -4.76
C GLU A 98 -2.36 -14.68 -4.95
N ASP A 99 -1.23 -14.30 -5.56
CA ASP A 99 -0.06 -15.19 -5.74
C ASP A 99 0.50 -15.70 -4.41
N LYS A 100 0.42 -14.89 -3.35
CA LYS A 100 0.84 -15.25 -1.99
C LYS A 100 -0.21 -16.02 -1.19
N GLY A 101 -1.42 -16.21 -1.72
CA GLY A 101 -2.54 -16.77 -0.96
C GLY A 101 -3.05 -15.86 0.17
N ASP A 102 -2.75 -14.56 0.11
CA ASP A 102 -3.14 -13.54 1.10
C ASP A 102 -4.49 -12.86 0.74
N LEU A 103 -5.01 -13.11 -0.45
CA LEU A 103 -6.25 -12.53 -0.98
C LEU A 103 -6.99 -13.58 -1.83
N LYS A 104 -8.31 -13.63 -1.71
CA LYS A 104 -9.18 -14.47 -2.55
C LYS A 104 -10.27 -13.62 -3.21
N VAL A 105 -10.63 -13.99 -4.44
CA VAL A 105 -11.91 -13.58 -5.03
C VAL A 105 -12.99 -14.43 -4.37
N VAL A 106 -13.84 -13.79 -3.58
CA VAL A 106 -14.89 -14.47 -2.79
C VAL A 106 -16.25 -14.48 -3.48
N GLY A 107 -16.35 -13.83 -4.64
CA GLY A 107 -17.52 -13.93 -5.51
C GLY A 107 -17.59 -12.81 -6.54
N PHE A 108 -18.72 -12.76 -7.23
CA PHE A 108 -18.99 -11.79 -8.28
C PHE A 108 -20.32 -11.09 -8.02
N GLY A 109 -20.38 -9.80 -8.34
CA GLY A 109 -21.56 -9.01 -8.08
C GLY A 109 -21.56 -7.67 -8.82
N ARG A 110 -22.31 -6.71 -8.32
CA ARG A 110 -22.39 -5.34 -8.84
C ARG A 110 -21.50 -4.40 -8.05
N CYS A 111 -20.68 -3.64 -8.75
CA CYS A 111 -19.78 -2.67 -8.16
C CYS A 111 -20.57 -1.50 -7.53
N PRO A 112 -20.41 -1.20 -6.24
CA PRO A 112 -21.05 -0.04 -5.62
C PRO A 112 -20.48 1.30 -6.10
N ALA A 113 -19.22 1.34 -6.57
CA ALA A 113 -18.60 2.58 -7.05
C ALA A 113 -19.02 2.95 -8.48
N THR A 114 -19.17 1.97 -9.37
CA THR A 114 -19.38 2.19 -10.82
C THR A 114 -20.70 1.67 -11.34
N GLY A 115 -21.44 0.88 -10.54
CA GLY A 115 -22.66 0.21 -10.98
C GLY A 115 -22.44 -0.94 -11.97
N SER A 116 -21.20 -1.26 -12.33
CA SER A 116 -20.85 -2.34 -13.26
C SER A 116 -21.21 -3.71 -12.68
N ALA A 117 -21.78 -4.60 -13.50
CA ALA A 117 -22.11 -5.98 -13.10
C ALA A 117 -20.91 -6.93 -13.30
N ASN A 118 -21.01 -8.13 -12.72
CA ASN A 118 -20.02 -9.21 -12.80
C ASN A 118 -18.60 -8.81 -12.39
N VAL A 119 -18.48 -7.93 -11.40
CA VAL A 119 -17.18 -7.52 -10.85
C VAL A 119 -16.74 -8.42 -9.71
N GLN A 120 -15.43 -8.61 -9.60
CA GLN A 120 -14.83 -9.42 -8.52
C GLN A 120 -14.93 -8.70 -7.18
N PHE A 121 -15.44 -9.42 -6.18
CA PHE A 121 -15.34 -9.05 -4.77
C PHE A 121 -14.12 -9.73 -4.16
N LEU A 122 -13.30 -8.93 -3.49
CA LEU A 122 -11.99 -9.29 -2.97
C LEU A 122 -12.05 -9.29 -1.44
N SER A 123 -11.41 -10.25 -0.80
CA SER A 123 -11.19 -10.24 0.63
C SER A 123 -9.81 -10.80 0.99
N THR A 124 -9.19 -10.22 2.00
CA THR A 124 -7.96 -10.73 2.63
C THR A 124 -8.23 -11.37 3.99
N ASN A 125 -9.50 -11.49 4.39
CA ASN A 125 -9.90 -12.18 5.61
C ASN A 125 -10.25 -13.64 5.28
N PRO A 126 -9.41 -14.62 5.66
CA PRO A 126 -9.64 -16.03 5.35
C PRO A 126 -10.86 -16.64 6.04
N GLU A 127 -11.30 -16.08 7.18
CA GLU A 127 -12.41 -16.62 7.97
C GLU A 127 -13.75 -16.56 7.24
N ILE A 128 -13.87 -15.68 6.25
CA ILE A 128 -15.11 -15.43 5.51
C ILE A 128 -15.05 -15.92 4.06
N TRP A 129 -13.96 -16.54 3.63
CA TRP A 129 -13.72 -16.89 2.22
C TRP A 129 -14.67 -17.94 1.64
N ASP A 130 -15.32 -18.72 2.50
CA ASP A 130 -16.24 -19.78 2.09
C ASP A 130 -17.70 -19.46 2.48
N ASP A 131 -17.96 -18.20 2.87
CA ASP A 131 -19.30 -17.72 3.19
C ASP A 131 -20.09 -17.42 1.89
N PRO A 132 -21.16 -18.18 1.58
CA PRO A 132 -21.87 -18.05 0.31
C PRO A 132 -22.68 -16.76 0.20
N ASP A 133 -23.03 -16.13 1.33
CA ASP A 133 -23.86 -14.91 1.39
C ASP A 133 -23.03 -13.64 1.53
N LEU A 134 -21.70 -13.75 1.45
CA LEU A 134 -20.79 -12.65 1.71
C LEU A 134 -20.97 -11.49 0.71
N VAL A 135 -21.12 -11.80 -0.59
CA VAL A 135 -21.27 -10.77 -1.62
C VAL A 135 -22.60 -10.04 -1.45
N SER A 136 -23.70 -10.76 -1.30
CA SER A 136 -25.04 -10.16 -1.16
C SER A 136 -25.14 -9.21 0.04
N ARG A 137 -24.55 -9.54 1.19
CA ARG A 137 -24.52 -8.65 2.36
C ARG A 137 -23.66 -7.41 2.14
N ASN A 138 -22.54 -7.54 1.45
CA ASN A 138 -21.63 -6.42 1.21
C ASN A 138 -22.16 -5.45 0.15
N GLU A 139 -22.85 -5.95 -0.88
CA GLU A 139 -23.56 -5.12 -1.85
C GLU A 139 -24.61 -4.21 -1.21
N LEU A 140 -25.23 -4.65 -0.10
CA LEU A 140 -26.22 -3.87 0.64
C LEU A 140 -25.57 -2.84 1.58
N LYS A 141 -24.45 -3.19 2.22
CA LYS A 141 -23.73 -2.30 3.16
C LYS A 141 -23.01 -1.12 2.52
N MET A 142 -22.69 -1.21 1.22
CA MET A 142 -21.90 -0.20 0.50
C MET A 142 -22.74 0.72 -0.40
N ARG A 143 -24.07 0.65 -0.32
CA ARG A 143 -25.01 1.55 -1.02
C ARG A 143 -25.26 2.84 -0.25
#